data_AF-A0AA40NE62-F1
#
_entry.id   AF-A0AA40NE62-F1
#
_cell.length_a   1.000
_cell.length_b   1.000
_cell.length_c   1.000
_cell.angle_alpha   90.00
_cell.angle_beta   90.00
_cell.angle_gamma   90.00
#
_symmetry.space_group_name_H-M   'P 1'
#
loop_
_entity.id
_entity.type
_entity.pdbx_description
1 polymer ?
#
loop_
_entity_poly.entity_id
_entity_poly.type
_entity_poly.pdbx_seq_one_letter_code
_entity_poly.pdbx_strand_id
1 'polypeptide(L)' 'LDDLKVQRNLPRAELLREAVEQYLERQDQAETTISRALGLWQGCEEDGVEYQRKLREEW' A
#
# COMPACT_ATOMS: atom_id res chain seq x y z
N LEU A 1 -10.54 4.00 -18.21
CA LEU A 1 -9.24 3.72 -17.53
C LEU A 1 -8.17 3.35 -18.55
N ASP A 2 -8.49 2.53 -19.55
CA ASP A 2 -7.51 2.18 -20.60
C ASP A 2 -7.07 3.38 -21.45
N ASP A 3 -7.95 4.35 -21.74
CA ASP A 3 -7.56 5.58 -22.42
C ASP A 3 -6.51 6.38 -21.61
N LEU A 4 -6.68 6.45 -20.28
CA LEU A 4 -5.73 7.11 -19.36
C LEU A 4 -4.39 6.36 -19.29
N LYS A 5 -4.41 5.02 -19.33
CA LYS A 5 -3.19 4.20 -19.41
C LYS A 5 -2.42 4.49 -20.69
N VAL A 6 -3.11 4.60 -21.83
CA VAL A 6 -2.50 4.92 -23.13
C VAL A 6 -1.96 6.35 -23.13
N GLN A 7 -2.73 7.32 -22.62
CA GLN A 7 -2.33 8.74 -22.57
C GLN A 7 -1.12 8.99 -21.68
N ARG A 8 -1.06 8.37 -20.50
CA ARG A 8 0.05 8.54 -19.54
C ARG A 8 1.19 7.54 -19.73
N ASN A 9 1.00 6.51 -20.55
CA ASN A 9 1.94 5.42 -20.73
C ASN A 9 2.37 4.76 -19.40
N LEU A 10 1.40 4.53 -18.52
CA LEU A 10 1.61 3.90 -17.21
C LEU A 10 0.77 2.63 -17.07
N PRO A 11 1.27 1.58 -16.38
CA PRO A 11 0.48 0.39 -16.11
C PRO A 11 -0.68 0.72 -15.17
N ARG A 12 -1.75 -0.08 -15.25
CA ARG A 12 -3.00 0.16 -14.50
C ARG A 12 -2.75 0.27 -12.99
N ALA A 13 -1.84 -0.53 -12.45
CA ALA A 13 -1.53 -0.56 -11.02
C ALA A 13 -0.94 0.78 -10.52
N GLU A 14 -0.08 1.41 -11.32
CA GLU A 14 0.49 2.73 -11.01
C GLU A 14 -0.60 3.80 -10.91
N LEU A 15 -1.48 3.85 -11.92
CA LEU A 15 -2.59 4.82 -11.93
C LEU A 15 -3.53 4.64 -10.74
N LEU A 16 -3.79 3.40 -10.33
CA LEU A 16 -4.63 3.13 -9.17
C LEU A 16 -3.94 3.50 -7.87
N ARG A 17 -2.63 3.24 -7.73
CA ARG A 17 -1.89 3.66 -6.54
C ARG A 17 -1.89 5.18 -6.40
N GLU A 18 -1.56 5.89 -7.47
CA GLU A 18 -1.57 7.36 -7.52
C GLU A 18 -2.96 7.91 -7.14
N ALA A 19 -4.04 7.33 -7.72
CA ALA A 19 -5.39 7.79 -7.45
C ALA A 19 -5.82 7.55 -5.99
N VAL A 20 -5.45 6.40 -5.41
CA VAL A 20 -5.75 6.08 -4.01
C VAL A 20 -4.95 6.95 -3.06
N GLU A 21 -3.67 7.15 -3.33
CA GLU A 21 -2.78 8.02 -2.54
C GLU A 21 -3.32 9.46 -2.50
N GLN A 22 -3.60 10.05 -3.68
CA GLN A 22 -4.18 11.39 -3.77
C GLN A 22 -5.54 11.49 -3.06
N TYR A 23 -6.36 10.43 -3.09
CA TYR A 23 -7.64 10.43 -2.40
C TYR A 23 -7.45 10.42 -0.88
N LEU A 24 -6.55 9.60 -0.37
CA LEU A 24 -6.28 9.49 1.06
C LEU A 24 -5.64 10.76 1.64
N GLU A 25 -4.73 11.39 0.91
CA GLU A 25 -4.14 12.68 1.26
C GLU A 25 -5.21 13.78 1.37
N ARG A 26 -6.11 13.88 0.38
CA ARG A 26 -7.18 14.89 0.37
C ARG A 26 -8.17 14.77 1.53
N GLN A 27 -8.26 13.59 2.14
CA GLN A 27 -9.16 13.33 3.25
C GLN A 27 -8.46 13.47 4.61
N ASP A 28 -7.18 13.86 4.65
CA ASP A 28 -6.31 13.78 5.85
C ASP A 28 -6.36 12.39 6.51
N GLN A 29 -6.65 11.35 5.71
CA GLN A 29 -6.92 10.00 6.17
C GLN A 29 -5.78 9.03 5.85
N ALA A 30 -4.72 9.46 5.18
CA ALA A 30 -3.61 8.59 4.81
C ALA A 30 -3.04 7.84 6.02
N GLU A 31 -2.63 8.56 7.06
CA GLU A 31 -2.00 7.97 8.26
C GLU A 31 -2.96 7.05 9.05
N THR A 32 -4.20 7.49 9.24
CA THR A 32 -5.21 6.73 9.99
C THR A 32 -5.71 5.51 9.22
N THR A 33 -5.84 5.61 7.89
CA THR A 33 -6.27 4.50 7.03
C THR A 33 -5.18 3.45 6.91
N ILE A 34 -3.93 3.86 6.70
CA ILE A 34 -2.78 2.94 6.68
C ILE A 34 -2.68 2.21 8.02
N SER A 35 -2.71 2.95 9.12
CA SER A 35 -2.70 2.39 10.47
C SER A 35 -3.80 1.34 10.69
N ARG A 36 -5.04 1.63 10.26
CA ARG A 36 -6.16 0.68 10.39
C ARG A 36 -6.05 -0.52 9.45
N ALA A 37 -5.48 -0.34 8.26
CA ALA A 37 -5.34 -1.40 7.27
C ALA A 37 -4.33 -2.46 7.68
N LEU A 38 -3.32 -2.09 8.48
CA LEU A 38 -2.32 -3.01 9.04
C LEU A 38 -2.92 -3.99 10.07
N GLY A 39 -4.10 -3.69 10.63
CA GLY A 39 -4.82 -4.58 11.54
C GLY A 39 -3.98 -4.95 12.76
N LEU A 40 -3.87 -6.26 13.04
CA LEU A 40 -3.10 -6.78 14.19
C LEU A 40 -1.61 -6.41 14.13
N TRP A 41 -1.08 -6.05 12.95
CA TRP A 41 0.31 -5.69 12.76
C TRP A 41 0.62 -4.20 13.01
N GLN A 42 -0.40 -3.35 13.23
CA GLN A 42 -0.20 -1.91 13.44
C GLN A 42 0.74 -1.60 14.62
N GLY A 43 0.72 -2.43 15.66
CA GLY A 43 1.54 -2.26 16.86
C GLY A 43 2.80 -3.13 16.90
N CYS A 44 3.10 -3.88 15.83
CA CYS A 44 4.32 -4.66 15.75
C CYS A 44 5.46 -3.76 15.27
N GLU A 45 6.53 -3.63 16.06
CA GLU A 45 7.73 -2.88 15.66
C GLU A 45 8.49 -3.57 14.53
N GLU A 46 8.29 -4.87 14.36
CA GLU A 46 8.94 -5.66 13.32
C GLU A 46 8.12 -5.68 12.02
N ASP A 47 8.79 -5.40 10.89
CA ASP A 47 8.20 -5.47 9.56
C ASP A 47 7.64 -6.89 9.30
N GLY A 48 6.37 -6.98 8.92
CA GLY A 48 5.69 -8.27 8.73
C GLY A 48 6.29 -9.14 7.61
N VAL A 49 6.91 -8.53 6.59
CA VAL A 49 7.61 -9.25 5.51
C VAL A 49 8.95 -9.77 6.01
N GLU A 50 9.68 -8.98 6.79
CA GLU A 50 10.92 -9.44 7.44
C GLU A 50 10.66 -10.57 8.44
N TYR A 51 9.59 -10.46 9.22
CA TYR A 51 9.14 -11.52 10.13
C TYR A 51 8.82 -12.81 9.36
N GLN A 52 8.07 -12.71 8.26
CA GLN A 52 7.79 -13.86 7.38
C GLN A 52 9.06 -14.46 6.75
N ARG A 53 10.05 -13.63 6.41
CA ARG A 53 11.32 -14.10 5.85
C ARG A 53 12.11 -14.92 6.87
N LYS A 54 12.29 -14.38 8.08
CA LYS A 54 12.95 -15.09 9.19
C LYS A 54 12.30 -16.44 9.47
N LEU A 55 10.98 -16.46 9.61
CA LEU A 55 10.22 -17.70 9.87
C LEU A 55 10.45 -18.77 8.78
N ARG A 56 10.62 -18.35 7.52
CA ARG A 56 10.85 -19.26 6.39
C ARG A 56 12.29 -19.76 6.32
N GLU A 57 13.26 -18.97 6.76
CA GLU A 57 14.68 -19.36 6.81
C GLU A 57 14.97 -20.35 7.95
N GLU A 58 14.13 -20.38 8.98
CA GLU A 58 14.21 -21.32 10.10
C GLU A 58 13.68 -22.73 9.77
N TRP A 59 13.12 -22.96 8.57
CA TRP A 59 12.49 -24.21 8.12
C TRP A 59 13.12 -24.72 6.82
#